data_AF-A0A1Y1WR46-F1
#
_entry.id   AF-A0A1Y1WR46-F1
#
_cell.length_a   1.000
_cell.length_b   1.000
_cell.length_c   1.000
_cell.angle_alpha   90.00
_cell.angle_beta   90.00
_cell.angle_gamma   90.00
#
_symmetry.space_group_name_H-M   'P 1'
#
loop_
_entity.id
_entity.type
_entity.pdbx_description
1 polymer ?
#
loop_
_entity_poly.entity_id
_entity_poly.type
_entity_poly.pdbx_seq_one_letter_code
_entity_poly.pdbx_strand_id
1 'polypeptide(L)'
;MTIPMHHYHFHSKSNFVQDRFYYIITGKEKGPIKTFLNRVKQLDNCFKELIKNYINNINEKSPIYSLIKKNGVTANENWSYQGIITEYDGKEYLNICYFRNSFDKNNKIGTKIYDGENLNVGLMNQLSDDTKNTFIHGNIYPVFKVSSIIAYEKKENDKTIISFKVKPYFKNIMVKKGTLYYGVTESNKK
;
A
#
# COMPACT_ATOMS: atom_id res chain seq x y z
N MET A 1 19.99 -3.64 -7.10
CA MET A 1 18.81 -3.76 -6.23
C MET A 1 17.61 -3.63 -7.11
N THR A 2 16.73 -4.61 -7.27
CA THR A 2 15.65 -4.44 -8.26
C THR A 2 14.38 -4.92 -7.59
N ILE A 3 13.40 -4.04 -7.38
CA ILE A 3 12.04 -4.47 -7.06
C ILE A 3 11.28 -4.31 -8.38
N PRO A 4 10.98 -5.40 -9.11
CA PRO A 4 10.09 -5.30 -10.26
C PRO A 4 8.74 -4.83 -9.73
N MET A 5 8.37 -3.60 -10.11
CA MET A 5 7.08 -3.05 -9.76
C MET A 5 6.13 -3.27 -10.94
N HIS A 6 5.16 -4.17 -10.78
CA HIS A 6 4.08 -4.32 -11.74
C HIS A 6 2.90 -3.45 -11.29
N HIS A 7 2.54 -2.48 -12.12
CA HIS A 7 1.28 -1.75 -11.98
C HIS A 7 0.25 -2.40 -12.90
N TYR A 8 -0.78 -3.03 -12.33
CA TYR A 8 -1.87 -3.63 -13.08
C TYR A 8 -3.07 -2.69 -13.05
N HIS A 9 -3.46 -2.15 -14.21
CA HIS A 9 -4.75 -1.48 -14.36
C HIS A 9 -5.84 -2.53 -14.59
N PHE A 10 -6.61 -2.85 -13.55
CA PHE A 10 -7.86 -3.58 -13.70
C PHE A 10 -9.01 -2.78 -13.11
N HIS A 11 -9.68 -1.97 -13.95
CA HIS A 11 -11.13 -2.08 -14.14
C HIS A 11 -11.64 -1.14 -15.26
N SER A 12 -12.12 -1.71 -16.37
CA SER A 12 -12.93 -1.00 -17.38
C SER A 12 -14.39 -0.77 -16.94
N LYS A 13 -14.75 -1.11 -15.70
CA LYS A 13 -16.13 -1.05 -15.17
C LYS A 13 -16.28 -0.29 -13.85
N SER A 14 -15.19 0.14 -13.21
CA SER A 14 -15.24 1.00 -12.03
C SER A 14 -14.48 2.28 -12.33
N ASN A 15 -15.15 3.44 -12.23
CA ASN A 15 -14.54 4.78 -12.30
C ASN A 15 -13.61 5.07 -11.09
N PHE A 16 -13.03 4.03 -10.48
CA PHE A 16 -12.12 4.13 -9.35
C PHE A 16 -10.69 3.90 -9.84
N VAL A 17 -9.90 4.96 -9.79
CA VAL A 17 -8.46 4.93 -10.05
C VAL A 17 -7.81 4.12 -8.93
N GLN A 18 -7.28 2.93 -9.25
CA GLN A 18 -6.50 2.16 -8.28
C GLN A 18 -5.06 2.69 -8.26
N ASP A 19 -4.76 3.40 -7.18
CA ASP A 19 -3.46 4.01 -6.86
C ASP A 19 -2.58 3.07 -6.03
N ARG A 20 -2.57 1.77 -6.35
CA ARG A 20 -1.96 0.75 -5.49
C ARG A 20 -0.86 0.00 -6.20
N PHE A 21 0.31 -0.01 -5.55
CA PHE A 21 1.37 -0.96 -5.85
C PHE A 21 1.06 -2.31 -5.20
N TYR A 22 0.96 -3.35 -6.03
CA TYR A 22 0.75 -4.72 -5.60
C TYR A 22 1.99 -5.57 -5.89
N TYR A 23 2.44 -6.31 -4.89
CA TYR A 23 3.51 -7.29 -5.04
C TYR A 23 3.13 -8.59 -4.33
N ILE A 24 3.11 -9.69 -5.07
CA ILE A 24 2.82 -11.03 -4.52
C ILE A 24 4.08 -11.55 -3.83
N ILE A 25 3.96 -11.90 -2.55
CA ILE A 25 5.05 -12.48 -1.76
C ILE A 25 5.00 -14.00 -1.96
N THR A 26 6.02 -14.53 -2.63
CA THR A 26 6.15 -15.92 -3.03
C THR A 26 6.97 -16.75 -2.05
N GLY A 27 7.72 -16.11 -1.14
CA GLY A 27 8.68 -16.75 -0.25
C GLY A 27 10.02 -17.10 -0.92
N LYS A 28 10.13 -16.92 -2.24
CA LYS A 28 11.35 -17.20 -3.03
C LYS A 28 12.21 -15.95 -3.25
N GLU A 29 11.83 -14.81 -2.67
CA GLU A 29 12.57 -13.57 -2.78
C GLU A 29 13.97 -13.70 -2.19
N LYS A 30 14.96 -13.07 -2.84
CA LYS A 30 16.36 -13.09 -2.40
C LYS A 30 16.91 -11.67 -2.26
N GLY A 31 18.00 -11.57 -1.49
CA GLY A 31 18.76 -10.33 -1.34
C GLY A 31 17.89 -9.17 -0.80
N PRO A 32 18.04 -7.96 -1.36
CA PRO A 32 17.39 -6.77 -0.82
C PRO A 32 15.86 -6.81 -0.76
N ILE A 33 15.18 -7.50 -1.70
CA ILE A 33 13.71 -7.62 -1.68
C ILE A 33 13.28 -8.39 -0.43
N LYS A 34 13.94 -9.52 -0.13
CA LYS A 34 13.68 -10.30 1.09
C LYS A 34 13.90 -9.46 2.34
N THR A 35 14.99 -8.71 2.40
CA THR A 35 15.28 -7.80 3.53
C THR A 35 14.21 -6.73 3.70
N PHE A 36 13.76 -6.12 2.59
CA PHE A 36 12.68 -5.13 2.61
C PHE A 36 11.38 -5.74 3.12
N LEU A 37 10.94 -6.87 2.56
CA LEU A 37 9.71 -7.54 2.97
C LEU A 37 9.75 -7.97 4.44
N ASN A 38 10.88 -8.49 4.93
CA ASN A 38 11.03 -8.85 6.34
C ASN A 38 10.85 -7.63 7.26
N ARG A 39 11.43 -6.47 6.91
CA ARG A 39 11.26 -5.23 7.67
C ARG A 39 9.81 -4.73 7.63
N VAL A 40 9.16 -4.83 6.48
CA VAL A 40 7.73 -4.50 6.36
C VAL A 40 6.89 -5.42 7.23
N LYS A 41 7.12 -6.74 7.22
CA LYS A 41 6.42 -7.70 8.10
C LYS A 41 6.58 -7.36 9.59
N GLN A 42 7.78 -7.00 10.02
CA GLN A 42 8.04 -6.57 11.40
C GLN A 42 7.25 -5.32 11.78
N LEU A 43 7.26 -4.30 10.90
CA LEU A 43 6.49 -3.07 11.11
C LEU A 43 4.98 -3.34 11.12
N ASP A 44 4.50 -4.18 10.22
CA ASP A 44 3.09 -4.53 10.10
C ASP A 44 2.59 -5.29 11.33
N ASN A 45 3.42 -6.20 11.87
CA ASN A 45 3.14 -6.85 13.14
C ASN A 45 3.12 -5.85 14.31
N CYS A 46 4.03 -4.87 14.33
CA CYS A 46 4.02 -3.82 15.33
C CYS A 46 2.70 -3.03 15.34
N PHE A 47 2.16 -2.67 14.17
CA PHE A 47 0.84 -2.03 14.08
C PHE A 47 -0.29 -2.92 14.63
N LYS A 48 -0.28 -4.22 14.28
CA LYS A 48 -1.26 -5.17 14.82
C LYS A 48 -1.22 -5.25 16.34
N GLU A 49 -0.04 -5.34 16.94
CA GLU A 49 0.12 -5.38 18.40
C GLU A 49 -0.24 -4.05 19.07
N LEU A 50 0.06 -2.91 18.44
CA LEU A 50 -0.39 -1.60 18.92
C LEU A 50 -1.92 -1.49 18.94
N ILE A 51 -2.61 -2.02 17.92
CA ILE A 51 -4.08 -2.07 17.88
C ILE A 51 -4.62 -2.97 19.01
N LYS A 52 -4.04 -4.15 19.23
CA LYS A 52 -4.42 -5.02 20.35
C LYS A 52 -4.29 -4.31 21.69
N ASN A 53 -3.14 -3.68 21.92
CA ASN A 53 -2.89 -2.92 23.14
C ASN A 53 -3.86 -1.75 23.28
N TYR A 54 -4.18 -1.07 22.19
CA TYR A 54 -5.17 0.00 22.18
C TYR A 54 -6.57 -0.51 22.56
N ILE A 55 -7.02 -1.62 21.98
CA ILE A 55 -8.32 -2.24 22.28
C ILE A 55 -8.38 -2.66 23.76
N ASN A 56 -7.33 -3.32 24.27
CA ASN A 56 -7.28 -3.77 25.67
C ASN A 56 -7.37 -2.61 26.67
N ASN A 57 -6.84 -1.45 26.31
CA ASN A 57 -6.76 -0.29 27.19
C ASN A 57 -7.71 0.85 26.78
N ILE A 58 -8.72 0.54 25.95
CA ILE A 58 -9.62 1.57 25.43
C ILE A 58 -10.45 2.17 26.56
N ASN A 59 -10.54 3.50 26.59
CA ASN A 59 -11.35 4.24 27.55
C ASN A 59 -12.47 5.01 26.85
N GLU A 60 -13.43 5.49 27.64
CA GLU A 60 -14.65 6.15 27.18
C GLU A 60 -14.43 7.44 26.40
N LYS A 61 -13.26 8.07 26.55
CA LYS A 61 -12.89 9.28 25.79
C LYS A 61 -12.36 8.95 24.39
N SER A 62 -12.12 7.68 24.08
CA SER A 62 -11.71 7.28 22.73
C SER A 62 -12.83 7.58 21.71
N PRO A 63 -12.49 8.15 20.54
CA PRO A 63 -13.47 8.40 19.48
C PRO A 63 -14.07 7.12 18.89
N ILE A 64 -13.48 5.95 19.14
CA ILE A 64 -13.99 4.65 18.67
C ILE A 64 -14.49 3.76 19.82
N TYR A 65 -14.63 4.30 21.04
CA TYR A 65 -15.05 3.52 22.20
C TYR A 65 -16.43 2.85 21.99
N SER A 66 -17.41 3.63 21.55
CA SER A 66 -18.78 3.13 21.31
C SER A 66 -18.80 2.01 20.27
N LEU A 67 -17.99 2.15 19.21
CA LEU A 67 -17.84 1.16 18.16
C LEU A 67 -17.30 -0.17 18.69
N ILE A 68 -16.26 -0.09 19.53
CA ILE A 68 -15.61 -1.24 20.17
C ILE A 68 -16.55 -1.94 21.16
N LYS A 69 -17.24 -1.17 22.01
CA LYS A 69 -18.18 -1.73 23.00
C LYS A 69 -19.41 -2.35 22.36
N LYS A 70 -20.05 -1.67 21.40
CA LYS A 70 -21.24 -2.16 20.67
C LYS A 70 -21.00 -3.53 20.04
N ASN A 71 -19.80 -3.77 19.51
CA ASN A 71 -19.46 -4.99 18.78
C ASN A 71 -18.71 -6.02 19.65
N GLY A 72 -18.63 -5.83 20.97
CA GLY A 72 -17.99 -6.77 21.88
C GLY A 72 -16.53 -7.07 21.53
N VAL A 73 -15.79 -6.08 21.03
CA VAL A 73 -14.41 -6.26 20.58
C VAL A 73 -13.47 -6.43 21.78
N THR A 74 -12.66 -7.48 21.74
CA THR A 74 -11.56 -7.74 22.67
C THR A 74 -10.23 -7.70 21.93
N ALA A 75 -9.08 -7.73 22.61
CA ALA A 75 -7.79 -7.77 21.89
C ALA A 75 -7.64 -9.00 20.98
N ASN A 76 -8.42 -10.07 21.19
CA ASN A 76 -8.27 -11.31 20.43
C ASN A 76 -9.49 -11.63 19.54
N GLU A 77 -10.63 -10.95 19.71
CA GLU A 77 -11.89 -11.36 19.08
C GLU A 77 -12.73 -10.19 18.58
N ASN A 78 -13.59 -10.48 17.59
CA ASN A 78 -14.56 -9.55 16.99
C ASN A 78 -13.92 -8.35 16.25
N TRP A 79 -12.67 -8.49 15.83
CA TRP A 79 -12.03 -7.55 14.93
C TRP A 79 -11.10 -8.25 13.92
N SER A 80 -10.78 -7.54 12.84
CA SER A 80 -9.84 -7.98 11.81
C SER A 80 -8.78 -6.93 11.54
N TYR A 81 -7.60 -7.40 11.12
CA TYR A 81 -6.47 -6.56 10.76
C TYR A 81 -6.23 -6.59 9.25
N GLN A 82 -6.30 -5.43 8.59
CA GLN A 82 -5.88 -5.23 7.20
C GLN A 82 -4.62 -4.37 7.19
N GLY A 83 -3.47 -5.05 7.20
CA GLY A 83 -2.16 -4.42 7.28
C GLY A 83 -1.62 -3.89 5.95
N ILE A 84 -0.32 -3.61 5.98
CA ILE A 84 0.50 -3.32 4.80
C ILE A 84 0.66 -4.59 3.95
N ILE A 85 0.77 -5.74 4.63
CA ILE A 85 0.72 -7.06 4.00
C ILE A 85 -0.64 -7.68 4.30
N THR A 86 -1.31 -8.12 3.24
CA THR A 86 -2.64 -8.74 3.31
C THR A 86 -2.58 -10.14 2.76
N GLU A 87 -3.20 -11.09 3.45
CA GLU A 87 -3.40 -12.44 2.94
C GLU A 87 -4.74 -12.53 2.20
N TYR A 88 -4.72 -13.13 1.02
CA TYR A 88 -5.90 -13.43 0.23
C TYR A 88 -5.68 -14.75 -0.51
N ASP A 89 -6.59 -15.71 -0.35
CA ASP A 89 -6.53 -17.01 -1.02
C ASP A 89 -5.19 -17.74 -0.80
N GLY A 90 -4.73 -17.78 0.47
CA GLY A 90 -3.48 -18.42 0.88
C GLY A 90 -2.21 -17.73 0.36
N LYS A 91 -2.31 -16.53 -0.22
CA LYS A 91 -1.19 -15.75 -0.73
C LYS A 91 -1.07 -14.43 0.00
N GLU A 92 0.16 -14.06 0.33
CA GLU A 92 0.47 -12.76 0.90
C GLU A 92 0.75 -11.73 -0.20
N TYR A 93 0.21 -10.53 -0.03
CA TYR A 93 0.40 -9.41 -0.94
C TYR A 93 0.88 -8.19 -0.16
N LEU A 94 1.97 -7.58 -0.64
CA LEU A 94 2.32 -6.23 -0.26
C LEU A 94 1.42 -5.24 -1.00
N ASN A 95 0.79 -4.34 -0.27
CA ASN A 95 -0.11 -3.33 -0.82
C ASN A 95 0.25 -1.94 -0.31
N ILE A 96 0.78 -1.08 -1.18
CA ILE A 96 1.17 0.29 -0.83
C ILE A 96 0.53 1.26 -1.81
N CYS A 97 -0.13 2.30 -1.30
CA CYS A 97 -0.68 3.33 -2.17
C CYS A 97 0.44 4.20 -2.76
N TYR A 98 0.27 4.74 -3.96
CA TYR A 98 1.10 5.81 -4.50
C TYR A 98 0.20 6.93 -4.97
N PHE A 99 0.51 8.16 -4.62
CA PHE A 99 -0.34 9.28 -5.03
C PHE A 99 0.05 9.71 -6.44
N ARG A 100 -0.86 9.61 -7.40
CA ARG A 100 -0.68 10.21 -8.72
C ARG A 100 -0.60 11.73 -8.59
N ASN A 101 0.03 12.39 -9.56
CA ASN A 101 -0.01 13.85 -9.60
C ASN A 101 -1.47 14.30 -9.71
N SER A 102 -1.92 15.22 -8.86
CA SER A 102 -3.13 15.99 -9.14
C SER A 102 -2.92 16.81 -10.43
N PHE A 103 -3.97 16.95 -11.24
CA PHE A 103 -3.95 17.73 -12.48
C PHE A 103 -3.82 19.25 -12.25
N ASP A 104 -3.72 19.71 -11.00
CA ASP A 104 -3.44 21.12 -10.71
C ASP A 104 -1.97 21.42 -10.95
N LYS A 105 -1.69 22.10 -12.07
CA LYS A 105 -0.34 22.52 -12.50
C LYS A 105 0.40 23.33 -11.42
N ASN A 106 -0.31 23.94 -10.49
CA ASN A 106 0.25 24.82 -9.46
C ASN A 106 0.60 24.10 -8.16
N ASN A 107 0.03 22.91 -7.90
CA ASN A 107 0.25 22.13 -6.68
C ASN A 107 0.43 20.65 -7.02
N LYS A 108 1.66 20.25 -7.38
CA LYS A 108 2.01 18.83 -7.60
C LYS A 108 1.99 18.05 -6.28
N ILE A 109 0.80 17.61 -5.90
CA ILE A 109 0.57 16.63 -4.84
C ILE A 109 0.67 15.25 -5.49
N GLY A 110 1.68 14.47 -5.14
CA GLY A 110 1.95 13.14 -5.71
C GLY A 110 3.22 12.51 -5.14
N THR A 111 3.36 11.19 -5.26
CA THR A 111 4.58 10.46 -4.90
C THR A 111 5.71 10.91 -5.82
N LYS A 112 6.73 11.58 -5.26
CA LYS A 112 7.86 12.08 -6.05
C LYS A 112 8.81 10.94 -6.40
N ILE A 113 9.21 10.86 -7.66
CA ILE A 113 10.16 9.86 -8.16
C ILE A 113 11.45 10.55 -8.56
N TYR A 114 12.56 10.14 -7.99
CA TYR A 114 13.88 10.72 -8.22
C TYR A 114 14.81 9.73 -8.92
N ASP A 115 15.53 10.18 -9.95
CA ASP A 115 16.66 9.46 -10.55
C ASP A 115 17.97 10.14 -10.12
N GLY A 116 18.64 9.56 -9.12
CA GLY A 116 19.62 10.27 -8.32
C GLY A 116 18.97 11.42 -7.56
N GLU A 117 19.43 12.64 -7.83
CA GLU A 117 18.90 13.88 -7.23
C GLU A 117 17.82 14.55 -8.11
N ASN A 118 17.62 14.05 -9.34
CA ASN A 118 16.74 14.69 -10.32
C ASN A 118 15.32 14.15 -10.21
N LEU A 119 14.33 15.05 -10.14
CA LEU A 119 12.92 14.67 -10.18
C LEU A 119 12.55 14.15 -11.58
N ASN A 120 12.06 12.92 -11.67
CA ASN A 120 11.65 12.31 -12.93
C ASN A 120 10.16 12.60 -13.22
N VAL A 121 9.89 13.80 -13.73
CA VAL A 121 8.53 14.24 -14.07
C VAL A 121 7.91 13.39 -15.18
N GLY A 122 8.72 12.88 -16.13
CA GLY A 122 8.25 12.04 -17.23
C GLY A 122 7.60 10.75 -16.74
N LEU A 123 8.29 10.01 -15.86
CA LEU A 123 7.75 8.81 -15.24
C LEU A 123 6.53 9.11 -14.37
N MET A 124 6.56 10.19 -13.58
CA MET A 124 5.40 10.58 -12.76
C MET A 124 4.15 10.87 -13.61
N ASN A 125 4.32 11.52 -14.76
CA ASN A 125 3.22 11.77 -15.70
C ASN A 125 2.73 10.45 -16.31
N GLN A 126 3.64 9.56 -16.71
CA GLN A 126 3.28 8.27 -17.29
C GLN A 126 2.51 7.37 -16.32
N LEU A 127 2.87 7.37 -15.03
CA LEU A 127 2.14 6.63 -13.99
C LEU A 127 0.80 7.29 -13.59
N SER A 128 0.59 8.54 -13.97
CA SER A 128 -0.67 9.24 -13.77
C SER A 128 -1.69 8.92 -14.88
N ASP A 129 -1.21 8.57 -16.07
CA ASP A 129 -2.01 8.13 -17.22
C ASP A 129 -2.59 6.73 -16.98
N ASP A 130 -3.91 6.66 -16.83
CA ASP A 130 -4.65 5.43 -16.52
C ASP A 130 -4.91 4.52 -17.72
N THR A 131 -4.56 4.98 -18.93
CA THR A 131 -4.70 4.20 -20.17
C THR A 131 -3.49 3.32 -20.49
N LYS A 132 -2.39 3.47 -19.73
CA LYS A 132 -1.08 2.85 -20.04
C LYS A 132 -0.62 1.89 -18.96
N ASN A 133 -0.37 0.64 -19.34
CA ASN A 133 0.37 -0.29 -18.48
C ASN A 133 1.86 0.08 -18.48
N THR A 134 2.33 0.69 -17.39
CA THR A 134 3.71 1.14 -17.26
C THR A 134 4.57 0.13 -16.52
N PHE A 135 5.73 -0.22 -17.08
CA PHE A 135 6.78 -0.94 -16.36
C PHE A 135 7.83 0.03 -15.82
N ILE A 136 8.40 -0.28 -14.66
CA ILE A 136 9.52 0.44 -14.06
C ILE A 136 10.55 -0.58 -13.60
N HIS A 137 11.81 -0.32 -13.94
CA HIS A 137 12.96 -1.12 -13.59
C HIS A 137 14.09 -0.22 -13.09
N GLY A 138 14.87 -0.71 -12.13
CA GLY A 138 16.09 -0.05 -11.68
C GLY A 138 16.40 -0.30 -10.22
N ASN A 139 17.40 0.41 -9.72
CA ASN A 139 17.74 0.43 -8.29
C ASN A 139 16.81 1.33 -7.50
N ILE A 140 15.61 0.81 -7.21
CA ILE A 140 14.48 1.54 -6.63
C ILE A 140 14.42 1.37 -5.11
N TYR A 141 14.61 2.46 -4.37
CA TYR A 141 14.55 2.58 -2.92
C TYR A 141 13.26 3.33 -2.54
N PRO A 142 12.15 2.62 -2.27
CA PRO A 142 10.91 3.26 -1.87
C PRO A 142 10.99 3.77 -0.42
N VAL A 143 10.50 4.99 -0.21
CA VAL A 143 10.22 5.54 1.13
C VAL A 143 8.71 5.56 1.29
N PHE A 144 8.17 4.67 2.11
CA PHE A 144 6.75 4.67 2.44
C PHE A 144 6.49 5.21 3.84
N LYS A 145 5.27 5.69 4.05
CA LYS A 145 4.73 6.16 5.32
C LYS A 145 3.36 5.55 5.55
N VAL A 146 2.95 5.45 6.81
CA VAL A 146 1.56 5.16 7.17
C VAL A 146 0.88 6.49 7.48
N SER A 147 -0.20 6.78 6.77
CA SER A 147 -0.97 8.03 6.95
C SER A 147 -1.96 7.93 8.11
N SER A 148 -2.65 6.80 8.20
CA SER A 148 -3.65 6.53 9.22
C SER A 148 -3.89 5.03 9.38
N ILE A 149 -4.60 4.68 10.46
CA ILE A 149 -5.28 3.41 10.63
C ILE A 149 -6.77 3.75 10.72
N ILE A 150 -7.58 3.20 9.84
CA ILE A 150 -9.03 3.45 9.80
C ILE A 150 -9.74 2.27 10.47
N ALA A 151 -10.60 2.56 11.44
CA ALA A 151 -11.51 1.58 12.05
C ALA A 151 -12.91 1.72 11.42
N TYR A 152 -13.51 0.61 11.00
CA TYR A 152 -14.87 0.59 10.44
C TYR A 152 -15.56 -0.76 10.67
N GLU A 153 -16.89 -0.77 10.71
CA GLU A 153 -17.68 -2.01 10.77
C GLU A 153 -17.62 -2.75 9.44
N LYS A 154 -17.46 -4.08 9.50
CA LYS A 154 -17.49 -4.98 8.35
C LYS A 154 -18.33 -6.21 8.70
N LYS A 155 -19.13 -6.70 7.75
CA LYS A 155 -19.78 -8.01 7.85
C LYS A 155 -18.83 -9.12 7.42
N GLU A 156 -18.72 -10.15 8.24
CA GLU A 156 -17.92 -11.36 7.98
C GLU A 156 -18.65 -12.56 8.58
N ASN A 157 -19.05 -13.52 7.73
CA ASN A 157 -19.83 -14.70 8.11
C ASN A 157 -21.06 -14.36 8.98
N ASP A 158 -21.90 -13.43 8.49
CA ASP A 158 -23.10 -12.90 9.16
C ASP A 158 -22.89 -12.20 10.52
N LYS A 159 -21.65 -12.04 10.96
CA LYS A 159 -21.29 -11.24 12.15
C LYS A 159 -20.77 -9.87 11.73
N THR A 160 -21.13 -8.85 12.50
CA THR A 160 -20.51 -7.52 12.39
C THR A 160 -19.26 -7.51 13.26
N ILE A 161 -18.12 -7.21 12.65
CA ILE A 161 -16.83 -7.07 13.32
C ILE A 161 -16.24 -5.70 13.03
N ILE A 162 -15.24 -5.28 13.81
CA ILE A 162 -14.48 -4.05 13.52
C ILE A 162 -13.23 -4.38 12.72
N SER A 163 -13.06 -3.75 11.57
CA SER A 163 -11.85 -3.87 10.76
C SER A 163 -10.95 -2.66 10.96
N PHE A 164 -9.67 -2.92 11.26
CA PHE A 164 -8.64 -1.91 11.31
C PHE A 164 -7.78 -2.00 10.05
N LYS A 165 -7.79 -0.94 9.24
CA LYS A 165 -7.08 -0.88 7.97
C LYS A 165 -5.96 0.14 7.99
N VAL A 166 -4.74 -0.33 7.84
CA VAL A 166 -3.55 0.51 7.70
C VAL A 166 -3.53 1.14 6.30
N LYS A 167 -3.18 2.42 6.23
CA LYS A 167 -3.09 3.18 4.97
C LYS A 167 -1.63 3.56 4.66
N PRO A 168 -0.82 2.61 4.17
CA PRO A 168 0.53 2.90 3.72
C PRO A 168 0.52 3.60 2.36
N TYR A 169 1.43 4.54 2.16
CA TYR A 169 1.67 5.19 0.88
C TYR A 169 3.16 5.45 0.63
N PHE A 170 3.59 5.44 -0.62
CA PHE A 170 4.91 5.92 -1.00
C PHE A 170 4.97 7.44 -0.89
N LYS A 171 5.80 7.96 0.03
CA LYS A 171 6.10 9.38 0.09
C LYS A 171 6.97 9.77 -1.09
N ASN A 172 8.09 9.07 -1.25
CA ASN A 172 9.05 9.26 -2.34
C ASN A 172 9.53 7.89 -2.83
N ILE A 173 9.96 7.85 -4.09
CA ILE A 173 10.67 6.72 -4.68
C ILE A 173 12.02 7.25 -5.15
N MET A 174 13.11 6.77 -4.56
CA MET A 174 14.47 7.15 -4.97
C MET A 174 15.03 6.07 -5.87
N VAL A 175 15.63 6.43 -7.00
CA VAL A 175 16.29 5.48 -7.91
C VAL A 175 17.76 5.83 -8.01
N LYS A 176 18.66 4.83 -7.98
CA LYS A 176 20.09 5.10 -8.20
C LYS A 176 20.28 5.69 -9.59
N LYS A 177 20.98 6.82 -9.66
CA LYS A 177 21.30 7.53 -10.90
C LYS A 177 21.77 6.57 -12.00
N GLY A 178 21.15 6.67 -13.19
CA GLY A 178 21.55 5.89 -14.37
C GLY A 178 21.11 4.43 -14.36
N THR A 179 20.24 4.03 -13.42
CA THR A 179 19.69 2.67 -13.37
C THR A 179 18.20 2.60 -13.64
N LEU A 180 17.55 3.74 -13.80
CA LEU A 180 16.11 3.84 -14.07
C LEU A 180 15.81 3.55 -15.54
N TYR A 181 14.95 2.56 -15.77
CA TYR A 181 14.35 2.24 -17.07
C TYR A 181 12.85 2.11 -16.88
N TYR A 182 12.05 2.77 -17.73
CA TYR A 182 10.60 2.68 -17.68
C TYR A 182 10.01 2.88 -19.07
N GLY A 183 8.79 2.39 -19.27
CA GLY A 183 8.09 2.47 -20.55
C GLY A 183 6.69 1.89 -20.45
N VAL A 184 5.96 1.91 -21.57
CA VAL A 184 4.64 1.30 -21.66
C VAL A 184 4.79 -0.12 -22.18
N THR A 185 4.29 -1.11 -21.44
CA THR A 185 4.09 -2.44 -22.00
C THR A 185 2.93 -2.36 -22.99
N GLU A 186 3.21 -2.58 -24.28
CA GLU A 186 2.16 -2.87 -25.24
C GLU A 186 1.48 -4.16 -24.80
N SER A 187 0.23 -4.08 -24.39
CA SER A 187 -0.58 -5.29 -24.28
C SER A 187 -0.61 -5.91 -25.67
N ASN A 188 0.06 -7.05 -25.85
CA ASN A 188 -0.25 -7.93 -26.97
C ASN A 188 -1.76 -8.11 -26.96
N LYS A 189 -2.43 -7.52 -27.96
CA LYS A 189 -3.83 -7.84 -28.27
C LYS A 189 -3.85 -9.34 -28.51
N LYS A 190 -4.28 -10.10 -27.50
CA LYS A 190 -4.76 -11.46 -27.68
C LYS A 190 -6.24 -11.39 -27.96
#